data_AF-A0A7V7WH53-F1
#
_entry.id   AF-A0A7V7WH53-F1
#
_cell.length_a   1.000
_cell.length_b   1.000
_cell.length_c   1.000
_cell.angle_alpha   90.00
_cell.angle_beta   90.00
_cell.angle_gamma   90.00
#
_symmetry.space_group_name_H-M   'P 1'
#
loop_
_entity.id
_entity.type
_entity.pdbx_description
1 polymer ?
#
loop_
_entity_poly.entity_id
_entity_poly.type
_entity_poly.pdbx_seq_one_letter_code
_entity_poly.pdbx_strand_id
1 'polypeptide(L)' 'MLRKKALLRLRKKLKTFPVVAILGPRQCGKTTLAKQLGCRHFFDLENPRDLARLDEPQLALESLR' A
#
# COMPACT_ATOMS: atom_id res chain seq x y z
N MET A 1 -2.59 -8.13 -19.47
CA MET A 1 -3.59 -9.11 -18.97
C MET A 1 -3.37 -9.52 -17.50
N LEU A 2 -2.15 -9.95 -17.11
CA LEU A 2 -1.85 -10.43 -15.74
C LEU A 2 -1.98 -9.33 -14.65
N ARG A 3 -1.51 -8.11 -14.93
CA ARG A 3 -1.56 -6.97 -14.00
C ARG A 3 -2.99 -6.54 -13.65
N LYS A 4 -3.88 -6.50 -14.64
CA LYS A 4 -5.32 -6.20 -14.46
C LYS A 4 -5.97 -7.24 -13.54
N LYS A 5 -5.63 -8.53 -13.70
CA LYS A 5 -6.10 -9.62 -12.83
C LYS A 5 -5.60 -9.47 -11.39
N ALA A 6 -4.33 -9.09 -11.20
CA ALA A 6 -3.78 -8.83 -9.87
C ALA A 6 -4.47 -7.66 -9.17
N LEU A 7 -4.71 -6.55 -9.88
CA LEU A 7 -5.40 -5.38 -9.33
C LEU A 7 -6.85 -5.71 -8.94
N LEU A 8 -7.58 -6.47 -9.77
CA LEU A 8 -8.94 -6.92 -9.46
C LEU A 8 -8.98 -7.81 -8.22
N ARG A 9 -8.03 -8.75 -8.10
CA ARG A 9 -7.91 -9.61 -6.92
C ARG A 9 -7.58 -8.82 -5.66
N LEU A 10 -6.71 -7.82 -5.75
CA LEU A 10 -6.37 -6.94 -4.64
C LEU A 10 -7.60 -6.12 -4.18
N ARG A 11 -8.33 -5.51 -5.12
CA ARG A 11 -9.60 -4.82 -4.83
C ARG A 11 -10.64 -5.75 -4.20
N LYS A 12 -10.75 -7.00 -4.67
CA LYS A 12 -11.67 -7.99 -4.08
C LYS A 12 -11.28 -8.33 -2.63
N LYS A 13 -9.98 -8.54 -2.36
CA LYS A 13 -9.50 -8.82 -1.01
C LYS A 13 -9.72 -7.65 -0.06
N LEU A 14 -9.49 -6.41 -0.49
CA LEU A 14 -9.72 -5.20 0.31
C LEU A 14 -11.18 -4.98 0.68
N LYS A 15 -12.14 -5.60 -0.03
CA LYS A 15 -13.57 -5.59 0.35
C LYS A 15 -13.89 -6.53 1.51
N THR A 16 -13.02 -7.50 1.79
CA THR A 16 -13.28 -8.56 2.79
C THR A 16 -12.33 -8.46 3.97
N PHE A 17 -11.09 -8.01 3.73
CA PHE A 17 -10.05 -7.90 4.74
C PHE A 17 -9.68 -6.44 4.95
N PRO A 18 -9.60 -5.97 6.20
CA PRO A 18 -9.21 -4.59 6.50
C PRO A 18 -7.77 -4.29 6.08
N VAL A 19 -6.91 -5.32 6.00
CA VAL A 19 -5.50 -5.19 5.62
C VAL A 19 -5.16 -6.29 4.61
N VAL A 20 -4.43 -5.93 3.55
CA VAL A 20 -3.96 -6.87 2.52
C VAL A 20 -2.49 -6.62 2.20
N ALA A 21 -1.64 -7.64 2.40
CA ALA A 21 -0.24 -7.60 2.00
C ALA A 21 -0.04 -7.99 0.52
N ILE A 22 0.89 -7.30 -0.16
CA ILE A 22 1.33 -7.64 -1.53
C ILE A 22 2.75 -8.22 -1.44
N LEU A 23 2.87 -9.54 -1.60
CA LEU A 23 4.14 -10.26 -1.49
C LEU A 23 4.72 -10.62 -2.87
N GLY A 24 6.05 -10.73 -2.94
CA GLY A 24 6.76 -11.19 -4.13
C GLY A 24 8.22 -10.70 -4.21
N PRO A 25 9.02 -11.23 -5.16
CA PRO A 25 10.45 -10.91 -5.30
C PRO A 25 10.75 -9.41 -5.46
N ARG A 26 11.97 -8.97 -5.15
CA ARG A 26 12.41 -7.58 -5.41
C ARG A 26 12.23 -7.26 -6.90
N GLN A 27 11.87 -6.00 -7.22
CA GLN A 27 11.67 -5.51 -8.59
C GLN A 27 10.56 -6.19 -9.44
N CYS A 28 9.70 -7.04 -8.88
CA CYS A 28 8.56 -7.61 -9.63
C CYS A 28 7.36 -6.66 -9.85
N GLY A 29 7.50 -5.36 -9.51
CA GLY A 29 6.47 -4.34 -9.74
C GLY A 29 5.40 -4.19 -8.65
N LYS A 30 5.67 -4.65 -7.42
CA LYS A 30 4.76 -4.53 -6.24
C LYS A 30 4.34 -3.09 -5.97
N THR A 31 5.29 -2.18 -5.84
CA THR A 31 5.05 -0.75 -5.58
C THR A 31 4.18 -0.13 -6.66
N THR A 32 4.44 -0.46 -7.92
CA THR A 32 3.63 0.02 -9.04
C THR A 32 2.22 -0.56 -9.01
N LEU A 33 2.02 -1.82 -8.59
CA LEU A 33 0.67 -2.38 -8.39
C LEU A 33 -0.08 -1.68 -7.24
N ALA A 34 0.60 -1.39 -6.13
CA ALA A 34 0.01 -0.65 -5.01
C ALA A 34 -0.40 0.78 -5.42
N LYS A 35 0.46 1.50 -6.15
CA LYS A 35 0.16 2.86 -6.65
C LYS A 35 -1.07 2.91 -7.57
N GLN A 36 -1.36 1.84 -8.32
CA GLN A 36 -2.54 1.73 -9.17
C GLN A 36 -3.87 1.59 -8.40
N LEU A 37 -3.84 1.38 -7.07
CA LEU A 37 -5.04 1.43 -6.25
C LEU A 37 -5.58 2.85 -6.08
N GLY A 38 -4.75 3.88 -6.25
CA GLY A 38 -5.15 5.27 -6.04
C GLY A 38 -5.44 5.59 -4.57
N CYS A 39 -4.63 5.07 -3.65
CA CYS A 39 -4.80 5.34 -2.22
C CYS A 39 -4.66 6.83 -1.92
N ARG A 40 -5.54 7.35 -1.05
CA ARG A 40 -5.51 8.74 -0.58
C ARG A 40 -4.25 9.06 0.24
N HIS A 41 -3.81 8.07 1.02
CA HIS A 41 -2.64 8.16 1.87
C HIS A 41 -1.67 7.05 1.48
N PHE A 42 -0.39 7.40 1.37
CA PHE A 42 0.69 6.48 1.00
C PHE A 42 1.89 6.79 1.88
N PHE A 43 2.46 5.74 2.47
CA PHE A 43 3.67 5.83 3.28
C PHE A 43 4.74 4.97 2.62
N ASP A 44 5.82 5.59 2.16
CA ASP A 44 6.95 4.90 1.55
C ASP A 44 8.05 4.66 2.59
N LEU A 45 8.21 3.42 3.05
CA LEU A 45 9.24 3.10 4.05
C LEU A 45 10.67 3.19 3.50
N GLU A 46 10.85 3.34 2.18
CA GLU A 46 12.15 3.66 1.58
C GLU A 46 12.44 5.18 1.59
N ASN A 47 11.42 6.02 1.85
CA ASN A 47 11.58 7.45 2.00
C ASN A 47 11.87 7.81 3.47
N PRO A 48 13.05 8.41 3.79
CA PRO A 48 13.41 8.74 5.16
C PRO A 48 12.40 9.65 5.87
N ARG A 49 11.69 10.53 5.14
CA ARG A 49 10.68 11.42 5.75
C ARG A 49 9.43 10.67 6.15
N ASP A 50 8.95 9.75 5.33
CA ASP A 50 7.78 8.94 5.64
C ASP A 50 8.09 7.93 6.75
N LEU A 51 9.31 7.39 6.74
CA LEU A 51 9.80 6.52 7.80
C LEU A 51 9.84 7.27 9.15
N ALA A 52 10.46 8.45 9.22
CA ALA A 52 10.53 9.25 10.44
C ALA A 52 9.14 9.68 10.95
N ARG A 53 8.19 9.96 10.05
CA ARG A 53 6.80 10.23 10.45
C ARG A 53 6.15 9.04 11.17
N LEU A 54 6.56 7.81 10.85
CA LEU A 54 6.04 6.61 11.48
C LEU A 54 6.77 6.21 12.78
N ASP A 55 7.74 7.00 13.25
CA ASP A 55 8.31 6.85 14.60
C ASP A 55 7.25 7.14 15.68
N GLU A 56 6.31 8.05 15.39
CA GLU A 56 5.11 8.32 16.20
C GLU A 56 3.83 7.94 15.41
N PRO A 57 3.53 6.64 15.24
CA PRO A 57 2.52 6.18 14.30
C PRO A 57 1.11 6.60 14.68
N GLN A 58 0.80 6.78 15.97
CA GLN A 58 -0.51 7.25 16.41
C GLN A 58 -0.80 8.65 15.85
N LEU A 59 0.12 9.60 16.05
CA LEU A 59 0.00 10.96 15.52
C LEU A 59 -0.04 10.98 13.98
N ALA A 60 0.77 10.12 13.34
CA ALA A 60 0.82 10.04 11.89
C ALA A 60 -0.47 9.50 11.25
N LEU A 61 -1.18 8.61 11.96
CA LEU A 61 -2.35 7.89 11.43
C LEU A 61 -3.69 8.45 11.92
N GLU A 62 -3.75 9.11 13.09
CA GLU A 62 -5.01 9.58 13.70
C GLU A 62 -5.74 10.66 12.88
N SER A 63 -5.00 11.43 12.08
CA SER A 63 -5.55 12.51 11.25
C SER A 63 -6.04 12.05 9.86
N LEU A 64 -5.82 10.77 9.51
CA LEU A 64 -6.18 10.22 8.21
C LEU A 64 -7.69 9.94 8.14
N ARG A 65 -8.31 10.19 6.98
CA ARG A 65 -9.76 10.02 6.74
C ARG A 65 -10.05 9.14 5.54
#